data_AF-A0A941UGM8-F1
#
_entry.id   AF-A0A941UGM8-F1
#
_cell.length_a   1.000
_cell.length_b   1.000
_cell.length_c   1.000
_cell.angle_alpha   90.00
_cell.angle_beta   90.00
_cell.angle_gamma   90.00
#
_symmetry.space_group_name_H-M   'P 1'
#
loop_
_entity.id
_entity.type
_entity.pdbx_description
1 polymer ?
#
loop_
_entity_poly.entity_id
_entity_poly.type
_entity_poly.pdbx_seq_one_letter_code
_entity_poly.pdbx_strand_id
1 'polypeptide(L)'
;MKTRILYVLAVLVVVLAFITSPAFAAGGGGVITADPTKHFDPKGKMPSKFTIELQNGMRKTLPFEDKRDFEEAKKGFIAAPPYKQIMAEAGNVAWDMGSYEWLLEEGKDFDSIHPSLQRQAILNMAYGLYEVMPDKIYQVRGFDLANITFIKGNTGWIIFDPLTAKETAKAALDFINEKLGKRPVVAVVYSHSHADHYGGVRGVVDE
;
A
#
# COMPACT_ATOMS: atom_id res chain seq x y z
N MET A 1 -15.42 19.84 -57.75
CA MET A 1 -14.64 18.59 -57.47
C MET A 1 -13.49 18.75 -56.47
N LYS A 2 -12.97 19.96 -56.18
CA LYS A 2 -11.84 20.13 -55.25
C LYS A 2 -12.21 20.26 -53.76
N THR A 3 -13.48 20.50 -53.43
CA THR A 3 -13.93 20.73 -52.04
C THR A 3 -14.41 19.47 -51.30
N ARG A 4 -14.64 18.35 -51.99
CA ARG A 4 -15.00 17.06 -51.37
C ARG A 4 -13.80 16.22 -50.93
N ILE A 5 -12.61 16.51 -51.43
CA ILE A 5 -11.38 15.77 -51.09
C ILE A 5 -10.80 16.23 -49.74
N LEU A 6 -11.04 17.49 -49.35
CA LEU A 6 -10.53 18.04 -48.09
C LEU A 6 -11.25 17.49 -46.84
N TYR A 7 -12.55 17.18 -46.94
CA TYR A 7 -13.31 16.61 -45.82
C TYR A 7 -13.01 15.12 -45.58
N VAL A 8 -12.65 14.36 -46.62
CA VAL A 8 -12.30 12.94 -46.48
C VAL A 8 -10.92 12.77 -45.82
N LEU A 9 -9.97 13.68 -46.07
CA LEU A 9 -8.67 13.66 -45.39
C LEU A 9 -8.74 14.09 -43.92
N ALA A 10 -9.60 15.05 -43.57
CA ALA A 10 -9.74 15.50 -42.18
C ALA A 10 -10.36 14.44 -41.26
N VAL A 11 -11.30 13.63 -41.77
CA VAL A 11 -11.93 12.54 -41.00
C VAL A 11 -10.99 11.35 -40.83
N LEU A 12 -10.11 11.07 -41.80
CA LEU A 12 -9.14 9.97 -41.70
C LEU A 12 -8.01 10.24 -40.67
N VAL A 13 -7.62 11.50 -40.48
CA VAL A 13 -6.58 11.88 -39.50
C VAL A 13 -7.09 11.82 -38.06
N VAL A 14 -8.38 12.08 -37.82
CA VAL A 14 -8.98 11.99 -36.48
C VAL A 14 -9.23 10.54 -36.07
N VAL A 15 -9.50 9.64 -37.02
CA VAL A 15 -9.67 8.20 -36.71
C VAL A 15 -8.33 7.49 -36.49
N LEU A 16 -7.23 7.94 -37.11
CA LEU A 16 -5.89 7.38 -36.86
C LEU A 16 -5.25 7.82 -35.53
N ALA A 17 -5.71 8.91 -34.91
CA ALA A 17 -5.15 9.38 -33.64
C ALA A 17 -5.68 8.63 -32.40
N PHE A 18 -6.72 7.81 -32.55
CA PHE A 18 -7.34 7.04 -31.45
C PHE A 18 -6.94 5.56 -31.41
N ILE A 19 -6.03 5.13 -32.28
CA ILE A 19 -5.54 3.74 -32.31
C ILE A 19 -4.04 3.80 -32.08
N THR A 20 -3.57 3.12 -31.03
CA THR A 20 -2.18 3.01 -30.56
C THR A 20 -1.67 4.11 -29.64
N SER A 21 -2.26 4.21 -28.45
CA SER A 21 -1.41 4.23 -27.25
C SER A 21 -1.79 2.99 -26.45
N PRO A 22 -1.01 1.89 -26.51
CA PRO A 22 -1.15 0.90 -25.46
C PRO A 22 -0.74 1.64 -24.18
N ALA A 23 -1.71 1.86 -23.29
CA ALA A 23 -1.38 2.06 -21.90
C ALA A 23 -0.66 0.77 -21.50
N PHE A 24 0.68 0.83 -21.48
CA PHE A 24 1.46 -0.17 -20.76
C PHE A 24 1.09 0.05 -19.30
N ALA A 25 0.03 -0.63 -18.85
CA ALA A 25 -0.01 -1.10 -17.49
C ALA A 25 1.33 -1.79 -17.31
N ALA A 26 2.16 -1.31 -16.38
CA ALA A 26 3.41 -1.95 -16.04
C ALA A 26 3.06 -3.40 -15.72
N GLY A 27 3.26 -4.28 -16.68
CA GLY A 27 3.02 -5.70 -16.53
C GLY A 27 3.87 -6.10 -15.34
N GLY A 28 3.22 -6.59 -14.29
CA GLY A 28 3.90 -7.08 -13.10
C GLY A 28 5.01 -7.99 -13.56
N GLY A 29 6.25 -7.50 -13.47
CA GLY A 29 7.42 -8.33 -13.69
C GLY A 29 7.28 -9.55 -12.80
N GLY A 30 7.70 -10.72 -13.29
CA GLY A 30 7.70 -11.93 -12.48
C GLY A 30 8.31 -11.62 -11.11
N VAL A 31 7.67 -12.11 -10.05
CA VAL A 31 8.13 -11.89 -8.68
C VAL A 31 9.60 -12.30 -8.61
N ILE A 32 10.48 -11.31 -8.45
CA ILE A 32 11.86 -11.59 -8.10
C ILE A 32 11.79 -12.09 -6.68
N THR A 33 11.92 -13.40 -6.49
CA THR A 33 12.13 -13.98 -5.18
C THR A 33 13.45 -13.44 -4.66
N ALA A 34 13.39 -12.45 -3.77
CA ALA A 34 14.57 -11.95 -3.07
C ALA A 34 15.16 -13.11 -2.26
N ASP A 35 16.43 -13.42 -2.49
CA ASP A 35 17.18 -14.31 -1.61
C ASP A 35 17.42 -13.54 -0.31
N PRO A 36 16.81 -13.92 0.83
CA PRO A 36 16.93 -13.18 2.08
C PRO A 36 18.37 -13.18 2.63
N THR A 37 19.25 -14.03 2.09
CA THR A 37 20.68 -14.02 2.42
C THR A 37 21.49 -13.00 1.60
N LYS A 38 20.89 -12.38 0.57
CA LYS A 38 21.50 -11.37 -0.29
C LYS A 38 20.79 -10.03 -0.11
N HIS A 39 21.34 -9.21 0.78
CA HIS A 39 20.85 -7.86 1.06
C HIS A 39 21.04 -6.86 -0.09
N PHE A 40 21.85 -7.21 -1.10
CA PHE A 40 22.21 -6.32 -2.20
C PHE A 40 21.72 -6.86 -3.53
N ASP A 41 21.05 -5.99 -4.31
CA ASP A 41 20.93 -6.18 -5.75
C ASP A 41 22.32 -6.48 -6.33
N PRO A 42 22.47 -7.38 -7.32
CA PRO A 42 23.77 -7.68 -7.92
C PRO A 42 24.54 -6.46 -8.44
N LYS A 43 23.87 -5.32 -8.66
CA LYS A 43 24.45 -4.02 -9.05
C LYS A 43 24.73 -3.09 -7.86
N GLY A 44 24.26 -3.43 -6.65
CA GLY A 44 24.51 -2.68 -5.43
C GLY A 44 25.95 -2.86 -4.92
N LYS A 45 26.53 -1.77 -4.41
CA LYS A 45 27.84 -1.79 -3.71
C LYS A 45 27.61 -1.61 -2.21
N MET A 46 28.53 -2.11 -1.39
CA MET A 46 28.55 -1.82 0.04
C MET A 46 28.62 -0.30 0.29
N PRO A 47 27.99 0.23 1.36
CA PRO A 47 28.10 1.63 1.72
C PRO A 47 29.58 2.02 1.90
N SER A 48 29.97 3.15 1.33
CA SER A 48 31.35 3.65 1.45
C SER A 48 31.64 4.08 2.89
N LYS A 49 32.93 4.24 3.24
CA LYS A 49 33.34 4.79 4.54
C LYS A 49 32.67 6.14 4.83
N PHE A 50 32.52 7.00 3.81
CA PHE A 50 31.84 8.29 3.93
C PHE A 50 30.34 8.15 4.20
N THR A 51 29.67 7.16 3.59
CA THR A 51 28.25 6.88 3.86
C THR A 51 28.07 6.43 5.30
N ILE A 52 28.88 5.47 5.75
CA ILE A 52 28.84 4.95 7.11
C ILE A 52 29.08 6.06 8.14
N GLU A 53 30.05 6.94 7.89
CA GLU A 53 30.33 8.08 8.75
C GLU A 53 29.11 9.02 8.89
N LEU A 54 28.44 9.34 7.77
CA LEU A 54 27.22 10.13 7.80
C LEU A 54 26.09 9.45 8.56
N GLN A 55 25.83 8.15 8.34
CA GLN A 55 24.79 7.42 9.07
C GLN A 55 25.08 7.41 10.58
N ASN A 56 26.34 7.18 10.97
CA ASN A 56 26.77 7.21 12.37
C ASN A 56 26.64 8.60 12.99
N GLY A 57 26.86 9.67 12.23
CA GLY A 57 26.55 11.03 12.64
C GLY A 57 25.06 11.19 12.95
N MET A 58 24.19 10.75 12.03
CA MET A 58 22.74 10.86 12.18
C MET A 58 22.20 10.06 13.38
N ARG A 59 22.75 8.87 13.65
CA ARG A 59 22.42 8.06 14.84
C ARG A 59 22.67 8.79 16.16
N LYS A 60 23.66 9.69 16.20
CA LYS A 60 24.02 10.46 17.40
C LYS A 60 23.20 11.73 17.58
N THR A 61 22.69 12.32 16.49
CA THR A 61 22.03 13.63 16.53
C THR A 61 20.51 13.56 16.59
N LEU A 62 19.91 12.49 16.07
CA LEU A 62 18.46 12.32 16.06
C LEU A 62 17.94 11.67 17.36
N PRO A 63 16.71 11.99 17.80
CA PRO A 63 16.17 11.54 19.09
C PRO A 63 15.64 10.09 19.04
N PHE A 64 16.51 9.10 18.78
CA PHE A 64 16.09 7.69 18.69
C PHE A 64 15.61 7.07 20.00
N GLU A 65 15.91 7.70 21.14
CA GLU A 65 15.36 7.32 22.45
C GLU A 65 13.87 7.65 22.58
N ASP A 66 13.30 8.54 21.74
CA ASP A 66 11.85 8.76 21.69
C ASP A 66 11.17 7.59 20.94
N LYS A 67 10.60 6.68 21.74
CA LYS A 67 9.88 5.49 21.27
C LYS A 67 8.36 5.67 21.21
N ARG A 68 7.84 6.89 21.42
CA ARG A 68 6.39 7.14 21.47
C ARG A 68 5.66 6.67 20.21
N ASP A 69 6.22 6.89 19.02
CA ASP A 69 5.57 6.44 17.78
C ASP A 69 5.38 4.92 17.74
N PHE A 70 6.29 4.14 18.34
CA PHE A 70 6.14 2.68 18.42
C PHE A 70 5.00 2.27 19.36
N GLU A 71 4.80 3.01 20.45
CA GLU A 71 3.69 2.77 21.37
C GLU A 71 2.36 3.20 20.77
N GLU A 72 2.32 4.34 20.10
CA GLU A 72 1.14 4.85 19.39
C GLU A 72 0.75 3.95 18.23
N ALA A 73 1.72 3.45 17.45
CA ALA A 73 1.47 2.52 16.35
C ALA A 73 0.86 1.19 16.83
N LYS A 74 1.16 0.73 18.05
CA LYS A 74 0.59 -0.51 18.63
C LYS A 74 -0.79 -0.31 19.27
N LYS A 75 -1.15 0.92 19.61
CA LYS A 75 -2.36 1.21 20.36
C LYS A 75 -3.60 0.76 19.58
N GLY A 76 -4.48 0.04 20.27
CA GLY A 76 -5.74 -0.46 19.70
C GLY A 76 -5.56 -1.66 18.77
N PHE A 77 -4.38 -2.28 18.68
CA PHE A 77 -4.20 -3.50 17.88
C PHE A 77 -5.18 -4.60 18.29
N ILE A 78 -5.91 -5.14 17.30
CA ILE A 78 -6.86 -6.25 17.49
C ILE A 78 -6.22 -7.55 16.99
N ALA A 79 -5.80 -7.56 15.72
CA ALA A 79 -5.27 -8.75 15.07
C ALA A 79 -4.49 -8.40 13.80
N ALA A 80 -3.54 -9.26 13.43
CA ALA A 80 -2.99 -9.35 12.08
C ALA A 80 -3.56 -10.60 11.40
N PRO A 81 -3.77 -10.60 10.07
CA PRO A 81 -4.19 -11.81 9.36
C PRO A 81 -3.05 -12.86 9.35
N PRO A 82 -3.38 -14.14 9.15
CA PRO A 82 -2.38 -15.21 9.09
C PRO A 82 -1.58 -15.21 7.77
N TYR A 83 -1.99 -14.43 6.78
CA TYR A 83 -1.31 -14.27 5.50
C TYR A 83 -0.51 -12.97 5.45
N LYS A 84 0.50 -12.94 4.58
CA LYS A 84 1.36 -11.76 4.35
C LYS A 84 1.31 -11.25 2.92
N GLN A 85 0.68 -12.02 2.03
CA GLN A 85 0.47 -11.69 0.64
C GLN A 85 -1.03 -11.60 0.35
N ILE A 86 -1.41 -10.58 -0.39
CA ILE A 86 -2.75 -10.45 -0.98
C ILE A 86 -2.60 -10.77 -2.47
N MET A 87 -3.36 -11.74 -2.95
CA MET A 87 -3.31 -12.20 -4.35
C MET A 87 -4.39 -11.51 -5.17
N ALA A 88 -4.06 -11.19 -6.42
CA ALA A 88 -5.02 -10.75 -7.41
C ALA A 88 -5.77 -11.90 -8.07
N GLU A 89 -6.95 -11.60 -8.62
CA GLU A 89 -7.77 -12.59 -9.33
C GLU A 89 -7.01 -13.20 -10.53
N ALA A 90 -6.10 -12.44 -11.15
CA ALA A 90 -5.23 -12.90 -12.22
C ALA A 90 -4.05 -13.78 -11.75
N GLY A 91 -3.94 -14.05 -10.45
CA GLY A 91 -2.92 -14.94 -9.86
C GLY A 91 -1.58 -14.28 -9.53
N ASN A 92 -1.38 -13.01 -9.86
CA ASN A 92 -0.22 -12.24 -9.42
C ASN A 92 -0.38 -11.73 -7.98
N VAL A 93 0.73 -11.36 -7.34
CA VAL A 93 0.73 -10.74 -6.01
C VAL A 93 0.28 -9.28 -6.16
N ALA A 94 -0.75 -8.87 -5.42
CA ALA A 94 -1.22 -7.48 -5.34
C ALA A 94 -0.48 -6.71 -4.24
N TRP A 95 -0.18 -7.36 -3.12
CA TRP A 95 0.54 -6.77 -1.99
C TRP A 95 1.33 -7.84 -1.22
N ASP A 96 2.55 -7.51 -0.76
CA ASP A 96 3.44 -8.44 -0.04
C ASP A 96 4.16 -7.77 1.13
N MET A 97 3.60 -7.91 2.32
CA MET A 97 4.26 -7.47 3.56
C MET A 97 5.40 -8.39 3.98
N GLY A 98 5.39 -9.65 3.56
CA GLY A 98 6.42 -10.64 3.92
C GLY A 98 7.79 -10.28 3.35
N SER A 99 7.81 -9.62 2.19
CA SER A 99 9.03 -9.13 1.53
C SER A 99 9.87 -8.16 2.38
N TYR A 100 9.29 -7.59 3.45
CA TYR A 100 9.93 -6.59 4.32
C TYR A 100 10.26 -7.12 5.73
N GLU A 101 10.05 -8.41 6.02
CA GLU A 101 10.28 -8.98 7.37
C GLU A 101 11.71 -8.83 7.87
N TRP A 102 12.68 -8.77 6.97
CA TRP A 102 14.09 -8.57 7.30
C TRP A 102 14.34 -7.25 8.05
N LEU A 103 13.44 -6.26 7.95
CA LEU A 103 13.50 -5.02 8.73
C LEU A 103 13.26 -5.23 10.23
N LEU A 104 12.61 -6.34 10.61
CA LEU A 104 12.19 -6.63 11.99
C LEU A 104 13.25 -7.40 12.79
N GLU A 105 14.44 -7.63 12.22
CA GLU A 105 15.55 -8.25 12.93
C GLU A 105 16.02 -7.34 14.08
N GLU A 106 15.86 -7.82 15.31
CA GLU A 106 16.08 -7.02 16.52
C GLU A 106 17.54 -6.55 16.63
N GLY A 107 17.72 -5.25 16.91
CA GLY A 107 19.04 -4.65 17.13
C GLY A 107 19.88 -4.48 15.87
N LYS A 108 19.34 -4.75 14.67
CA LYS A 108 20.07 -4.61 13.42
C LYS A 108 19.99 -3.21 12.85
N ASP A 109 21.15 -2.62 12.62
CA ASP A 109 21.30 -1.36 11.88
C ASP A 109 21.85 -1.63 10.48
N PHE A 110 21.21 -1.04 9.46
CA PHE A 110 21.66 -1.18 8.07
C PHE A 110 22.38 0.10 7.64
N ASP A 111 23.70 0.05 7.49
CA ASP A 111 24.47 1.22 7.03
C ASP A 111 24.22 1.63 5.57
N SER A 112 23.49 0.81 4.81
CA SER A 112 22.96 1.16 3.49
C SER A 112 21.62 1.93 3.55
N ILE A 113 21.04 2.14 4.73
CA ILE A 113 19.74 2.80 4.94
C ILE A 113 19.94 3.97 5.91
N HIS A 114 19.30 5.10 5.64
CA HIS A 114 19.32 6.21 6.59
C HIS A 114 18.61 5.81 7.90
N PRO A 115 19.18 6.04 9.09
CA PRO A 115 18.63 5.49 10.34
C PRO A 115 17.21 6.01 10.64
N SER A 116 16.89 7.26 10.29
CA SER A 116 15.52 7.78 10.42
C SER A 116 14.54 7.09 9.46
N LEU A 117 15.00 6.71 8.27
CA LEU A 117 14.18 6.03 7.29
C LEU A 117 13.95 4.57 7.72
N GLN A 118 14.98 3.92 8.25
CA GLN A 118 14.85 2.58 8.82
C GLN A 118 13.82 2.57 9.96
N ARG A 119 13.87 3.54 10.88
CA ARG A 119 12.85 3.70 11.94
C ARG A 119 11.44 3.80 11.35
N GLN A 120 11.24 4.63 10.33
CA GLN A 120 9.93 4.79 9.68
C GLN A 120 9.49 3.52 8.95
N ALA A 121 10.42 2.80 8.31
CA ALA A 121 10.13 1.54 7.64
C ALA A 121 9.64 0.49 8.65
N ILE A 122 10.28 0.38 9.82
CA ILE A 122 9.83 -0.50 10.90
C ILE A 122 8.45 -0.08 11.43
N LEU A 123 8.19 1.21 11.61
CA LEU A 123 6.87 1.71 12.03
C LEU A 123 5.77 1.32 11.03
N ASN A 124 6.05 1.41 9.73
CA ASN A 124 5.11 1.03 8.67
C ASN A 124 4.86 -0.49 8.59
N MET A 125 5.68 -1.32 9.24
CA MET A 125 5.43 -2.76 9.41
C MET A 125 4.32 -3.06 10.44
N ALA A 126 3.74 -2.05 11.10
CA ALA A 126 2.60 -2.18 12.01
C ALA A 126 1.28 -2.47 11.27
N TYR A 127 1.26 -3.64 10.62
CA TYR A 127 0.22 -4.21 9.79
C TYR A 127 -0.89 -4.88 10.60
N GLY A 128 -2.15 -4.67 10.20
CA GLY A 128 -3.30 -5.36 10.79
C GLY A 128 -4.52 -4.48 11.03
N LEU A 129 -5.43 -4.99 11.87
CA LEU A 129 -6.68 -4.35 12.28
C LEU A 129 -6.52 -3.68 13.64
N TYR A 130 -6.99 -2.44 13.74
CA TYR A 130 -6.87 -1.58 14.90
C TYR A 130 -8.22 -0.95 15.27
N GLU A 131 -8.50 -0.83 16.56
CA GLU A 131 -9.57 -0.03 17.13
C GLU A 131 -9.07 1.37 17.45
N VAL A 132 -9.60 2.37 16.76
CA VAL A 132 -9.26 3.79 16.98
C VAL A 132 -10.18 4.40 18.02
N MET A 133 -11.48 4.09 17.94
CA MET A 133 -12.47 4.51 18.92
C MET A 133 -13.31 3.30 19.32
N PRO A 134 -13.39 2.99 20.64
CA PRO A 134 -14.10 1.82 21.15
C PRO A 134 -15.47 1.64 20.52
N ASP A 135 -15.72 0.44 20.03
CA ASP A 135 -17.00 0.00 19.45
C ASP A 135 -17.49 0.81 18.25
N LYS A 136 -16.66 1.66 17.62
CA LYS A 136 -17.16 2.63 16.63
C LYS A 136 -16.25 2.89 15.44
N ILE A 137 -14.94 3.04 15.62
CA ILE A 137 -14.02 3.35 14.50
C ILE A 137 -12.86 2.38 14.51
N TYR A 138 -12.63 1.74 13.36
CA TYR A 138 -11.59 0.77 13.12
C TYR A 138 -10.76 1.14 11.90
N GLN A 139 -9.51 0.73 11.87
CA GLN A 139 -8.64 0.86 10.71
C GLN A 139 -7.97 -0.47 10.37
N VAL A 140 -7.93 -0.79 9.09
CA VAL A 140 -7.00 -1.80 8.57
C VAL A 140 -5.82 -1.06 7.94
N ARG A 141 -4.60 -1.39 8.38
CA ARG A 141 -3.37 -0.69 8.03
C ARG A 141 -2.35 -1.64 7.41
N GLY A 142 -1.54 -1.14 6.48
CA GLY A 142 -0.50 -1.89 5.78
C GLY A 142 -1.00 -2.97 4.80
N PHE A 143 -2.29 -2.95 4.46
CA PHE A 143 -2.86 -3.78 3.37
C PHE A 143 -2.60 -3.18 1.99
N ASP A 144 -2.20 -1.90 1.95
CA ASP A 144 -1.89 -1.08 0.79
C ASP A 144 -1.08 0.13 1.31
N LEU A 145 -0.79 1.12 0.45
CA LEU A 145 -0.12 2.36 0.83
C LEU A 145 -0.95 3.18 1.84
N ALA A 146 -2.26 3.31 1.58
CA ALA A 146 -3.18 4.02 2.44
C ALA A 146 -3.76 3.12 3.54
N ASN A 147 -4.42 3.75 4.52
CA ASN A 147 -5.28 3.05 5.47
C ASN A 147 -6.72 3.06 4.95
N ILE A 148 -7.46 2.00 5.24
CA ILE A 148 -8.91 1.95 5.07
C ILE A 148 -9.58 2.02 6.44
N THR A 149 -10.54 2.93 6.59
CA THR A 149 -11.23 3.15 7.87
C THR A 149 -12.66 2.63 7.79
N PHE A 150 -13.08 1.89 8.81
CA PHE A 150 -14.42 1.35 8.95
C PHE A 150 -15.12 2.00 10.15
N ILE A 151 -16.24 2.67 9.90
CA ILE A 151 -17.09 3.21 10.95
C ILE A 151 -18.30 2.30 11.12
N LYS A 152 -18.49 1.79 12.34
CA LYS A 152 -19.63 0.95 12.72
C LYS A 152 -20.88 1.82 12.81
N GLY A 153 -21.73 1.75 11.79
CA GLY A 153 -23.07 2.34 11.80
C GLY A 153 -24.11 1.42 12.44
N ASN A 154 -25.34 1.93 12.57
CA ASN A 154 -26.47 1.17 13.11
C ASN A 154 -26.85 -0.02 12.21
N THR A 155 -26.73 0.15 10.89
CA THR A 155 -27.17 -0.82 9.89
C THR A 155 -26.04 -1.45 9.08
N GLY A 156 -24.82 -0.92 9.16
CA GLY A 156 -23.72 -1.34 8.30
C GLY A 156 -22.40 -0.60 8.52
N TRP A 157 -21.43 -0.88 7.66
CA TRP A 157 -20.16 -0.17 7.58
C TRP A 157 -20.30 1.11 6.75
N ILE A 158 -19.75 2.21 7.26
CA ILE A 158 -19.35 3.37 6.45
C ILE A 158 -17.85 3.24 6.26
N ILE A 159 -17.41 3.13 5.01
CA ILE A 159 -16.01 2.92 4.66
C ILE A 159 -15.42 4.24 4.18
N PHE A 160 -14.25 4.61 4.70
CA PHE A 160 -13.44 5.69 4.17
C PHE A 160 -12.24 5.10 3.45
N ASP A 161 -11.99 5.64 2.26
CA ASP A 161 -10.79 5.44 1.46
C ASP A 161 -10.50 3.95 1.17
N PRO A 162 -11.23 3.32 0.23
CA PRO A 162 -11.10 1.89 -0.08
C PRO A 162 -9.85 1.56 -0.89
N LEU A 163 -8.68 2.06 -0.47
CA LEU A 163 -7.35 1.68 -0.94
C LEU A 163 -7.13 1.88 -2.45
N THR A 164 -5.98 1.39 -2.95
CA THR A 164 -5.56 1.56 -4.35
C THR A 164 -6.18 0.51 -5.27
N ALA A 165 -6.34 -0.73 -4.78
CA ALA A 165 -6.72 -1.88 -5.59
C ALA A 165 -7.95 -2.61 -5.04
N LYS A 166 -8.73 -3.23 -5.94
CA LYS A 166 -9.92 -4.02 -5.60
C LYS A 166 -9.57 -5.12 -4.60
N GLU A 167 -8.46 -5.80 -4.85
CA GLU A 167 -7.93 -6.92 -4.07
C GLU A 167 -7.62 -6.52 -2.63
N THR A 168 -6.91 -5.41 -2.43
CA THR A 168 -6.48 -4.95 -1.10
C THR A 168 -7.68 -4.47 -0.29
N ALA A 169 -8.60 -3.73 -0.92
CA ALA A 169 -9.83 -3.27 -0.30
C ALA A 169 -10.76 -4.42 0.10
N LYS A 170 -10.92 -5.41 -0.79
CA LYS A 170 -11.69 -6.63 -0.51
C LYS A 170 -11.08 -7.42 0.64
N ALA A 171 -9.77 -7.62 0.63
CA ALA A 171 -9.07 -8.33 1.71
C ALA A 171 -9.26 -7.64 3.06
N ALA A 172 -9.22 -6.30 3.10
CA ALA A 172 -9.47 -5.54 4.31
C ALA A 172 -10.92 -5.67 4.82
N LEU A 173 -11.92 -5.60 3.92
CA LEU A 173 -13.33 -5.78 4.27
C LEU A 173 -13.62 -7.21 4.76
N ASP A 174 -13.07 -8.22 4.08
CA ASP A 174 -13.22 -9.61 4.50
C ASP A 174 -12.57 -9.83 5.88
N PHE A 175 -11.39 -9.26 6.11
CA PHE A 175 -10.67 -9.38 7.38
C PHE A 175 -11.42 -8.74 8.56
N ILE A 176 -11.92 -7.52 8.43
CA ILE A 176 -12.70 -6.91 9.52
C ILE A 176 -14.03 -7.64 9.76
N ASN A 177 -14.68 -8.14 8.70
CA ASN A 177 -15.90 -8.95 8.83
C ASN A 177 -15.64 -10.29 9.54
N GLU A 178 -14.48 -10.92 9.29
CA GLU A 178 -14.04 -12.12 10.00
C GLU A 178 -13.86 -11.83 11.51
N LYS A 179 -13.24 -10.69 11.87
CA LYS A 179 -12.92 -10.37 13.27
C LYS A 179 -14.09 -9.80 14.06
N LEU A 180 -14.91 -8.94 13.45
CA LEU A 180 -15.93 -8.14 14.15
C LEU A 180 -17.37 -8.47 13.73
N GLY A 181 -17.54 -9.47 12.86
CA GLY A 181 -18.83 -9.89 12.31
C GLY A 181 -19.20 -9.14 11.04
N LYS A 182 -19.78 -9.88 10.08
CA LYS A 182 -20.15 -9.35 8.78
C LYS A 182 -21.22 -8.26 8.88
N ARG A 183 -21.02 -7.15 8.17
CA ARG A 183 -22.01 -6.07 7.99
C ARG A 183 -22.08 -5.63 6.54
N PRO A 184 -23.25 -5.18 6.05
CA PRO A 184 -23.33 -4.58 4.72
C PRO A 184 -22.57 -3.26 4.69
N VAL A 185 -21.97 -2.92 3.55
CA VAL A 185 -21.44 -1.58 3.31
C VAL A 185 -22.61 -0.67 2.92
N VAL A 186 -22.82 0.40 3.68
CA VAL A 186 -23.97 1.32 3.48
C VAL A 186 -23.55 2.68 2.94
N ALA A 187 -22.27 3.02 3.04
CA ALA A 187 -21.71 4.22 2.44
C ALA A 187 -20.19 4.07 2.23
N VAL A 188 -19.68 4.76 1.22
CA VAL A 188 -18.25 4.94 0.97
C VAL A 188 -17.97 6.45 0.91
N VAL A 189 -16.90 6.88 1.56
CA VAL A 189 -16.43 8.27 1.56
C VAL A 189 -15.00 8.29 1.02
N TYR A 190 -14.74 9.17 0.06
CA TYR A 190 -13.39 9.48 -0.38
C TYR A 190 -12.94 10.77 0.31
N SER A 191 -11.84 10.70 1.04
CA SER A 191 -11.27 11.85 1.73
C SER A 191 -10.73 12.89 0.74
N HIS A 192 -10.17 12.43 -0.38
CA HIS A 192 -9.65 13.26 -1.46
C HIS A 192 -9.47 12.46 -2.77
N SER A 193 -8.97 13.12 -3.82
CA SER A 193 -8.92 12.60 -5.19
C SER A 193 -7.59 11.95 -5.59
N HIS A 194 -6.94 11.20 -4.70
CA HIS A 194 -5.78 10.37 -5.05
C HIS A 194 -6.16 8.88 -5.13
N ALA A 195 -5.49 8.16 -6.03
CA ALA A 195 -5.87 6.80 -6.43
C ALA A 195 -5.85 5.80 -5.27
N ASP A 196 -4.94 5.97 -4.31
CA ASP A 196 -4.83 5.16 -3.10
C ASP A 196 -6.00 5.34 -2.11
N HIS A 197 -6.90 6.29 -2.38
CA HIS A 197 -8.09 6.56 -1.57
C HIS A 197 -9.41 6.26 -2.28
N TYR A 198 -9.41 5.84 -3.55
CA TYR A 198 -10.65 5.47 -4.25
C TYR A 198 -10.51 4.26 -5.18
N GLY A 199 -9.29 3.88 -5.56
CA GLY A 199 -9.02 2.91 -6.62
C GLY A 199 -9.59 1.52 -6.35
N GLY A 200 -9.65 1.12 -5.08
CA GLY A 200 -10.17 -0.19 -4.68
C GLY A 200 -11.66 -0.23 -4.36
N VAL A 201 -12.46 0.81 -4.66
CA VAL A 201 -13.89 0.86 -4.32
C VAL A 201 -14.69 -0.37 -4.78
N ARG A 202 -14.38 -0.92 -5.96
CA ARG A 202 -15.05 -2.12 -6.50
C ARG A 202 -14.71 -3.41 -5.74
N GLY A 203 -13.85 -3.33 -4.72
CA GLY A 203 -13.57 -4.40 -3.77
C GLY A 203 -14.54 -4.43 -2.59
N VAL A 204 -15.28 -3.33 -2.36
CA VAL A 204 -16.15 -3.18 -1.19
C VAL A 204 -17.63 -2.93 -1.51
N VAL A 205 -17.94 -2.49 -2.74
CA VAL A 205 -19.32 -2.30 -3.23
C VAL A 205 -19.45 -2.70 -4.70
N ASP A 206 -20.64 -3.16 -5.08
CA ASP A 206 -21.06 -3.36 -6.46
C ASP A 206 -21.87 -2.13 -6.93
N GLU A 207 -21.71 -1.73 -8.20
CA GLU A 207 -22.53 -0.71 -8.88
C GLU A 207 -23.61 -1.37 -9.74
#